data_AF-A0A3N2PFM5-F1
#
_entry.id   AF-A0A3N2PFM5-F1
#
_cell.length_a   1.000
_cell.length_b   1.000
_cell.length_c   1.000
_cell.angle_alpha   90.00
_cell.angle_beta   90.00
_cell.angle_gamma   90.00
#
_symmetry.space_group_name_H-M   'P 1'
#
loop_
_entity.id
_entity.type
_entity.pdbx_description
1 polymer ?
#
loop_
_entity_poly.entity_id
_entity_poly.type
_entity_poly.pdbx_seq_one_letter_code
_entity_poly.pdbx_strand_id
1 'polypeptide(L)'
;MGLIGGLLRLAATRPRVLVVPMPGATAVRLAVEGELRRRGWPTAAVPAEAGVLLVAGEEVPGFAELLDEAERGMVPPACCVRARRPGEAVEALDEARRHLANLDVQRSAAHARADARRGGPQDRGVQPAGGSGATGGQDRPHGEPHQGHGERGAHDPEQGGDQNQPAEDAGHHVHAQHGGTAHGHARPPAQRGGHDGHGMHGMGGMGMPAGLPMARRGEDRDGLRLDRLRLPLGPILADWPAGLLLRLTVQGDVVQRADVETVTGCGGEGGSWWTVPWSRARSGEPVTVGEAVRRRAAAQLDSLGRFLAVAGWADAATTARWLRDDLIAGTPQEVMRRRVGRFAHRVGRSWTLRWLTRGLGRLDADTAAGAGVTGPAWRAGGDVTDRYRQWLADVIEDVAGLDDGSPLDPTSAEGPRGRLDGRRPPSAALVDVLPGLLAGAELAGARLIVASLDPDVDELIPQPIGSAGG
;
A
#
# COMPACT_ATOMS: atom_id res chain seq x y z
N MET A 1 26.35 -17.49 22.22
CA MET A 1 25.41 -16.94 21.21
C MET A 1 24.06 -16.74 21.87
N GLY A 2 23.60 -15.50 22.07
CA GLY A 2 22.33 -15.23 22.76
C GLY A 2 21.10 -15.59 21.90
N LEU A 3 20.04 -16.08 22.55
CA LEU A 3 18.77 -16.50 21.93
C LEU A 3 18.17 -15.42 21.00
N ILE A 4 18.22 -14.15 21.43
CA ILE A 4 17.70 -13.00 20.66
C ILE A 4 18.43 -12.86 19.32
N GLY A 5 19.76 -12.99 19.30
CA GLY A 5 20.53 -12.94 18.05
C GLY A 5 20.27 -14.14 17.12
N GLY A 6 19.94 -15.30 17.69
CA GLY A 6 19.49 -16.47 16.92
C GLY A 6 18.14 -16.24 16.24
N LEU A 7 17.16 -15.68 16.98
CA LEU A 7 15.83 -15.36 16.47
C LEU A 7 15.87 -14.26 15.39
N LEU A 8 16.71 -13.24 15.55
CA LEU A 8 16.88 -12.20 14.52
C LEU A 8 17.43 -12.76 13.21
N ARG A 9 18.43 -13.65 13.28
CA ARG A 9 18.95 -14.33 12.08
C ARG A 9 17.89 -15.21 11.42
N LEU A 10 17.07 -15.88 12.21
CA LEU A 10 15.94 -16.67 11.71
C LEU A 10 14.89 -15.77 11.01
N ALA A 11 14.51 -14.66 11.63
CA ALA A 11 13.57 -13.69 11.04
C ALA A 11 14.12 -13.06 9.75
N ALA A 12 15.44 -12.85 9.68
CA ALA A 12 16.14 -12.32 8.51
C ALA A 12 16.29 -13.33 7.36
N THR A 13 15.91 -14.60 7.53
CA THR A 13 16.00 -15.60 6.44
C THR A 13 15.00 -15.32 5.32
N ARG A 14 13.79 -14.88 5.67
CA ARG A 14 12.68 -14.68 4.74
C ARG A 14 11.81 -13.49 5.12
N PRO A 15 12.38 -12.27 5.18
CA PRO A 15 11.64 -11.08 5.56
C PRO A 15 10.57 -10.74 4.52
N ARG A 16 9.48 -10.14 4.99
CA ARG A 16 8.47 -9.52 4.12
C ARG A 16 8.94 -8.13 3.70
N VAL A 17 8.91 -7.87 2.39
CA VAL A 17 9.41 -6.62 1.80
C VAL A 17 8.26 -5.79 1.26
N LEU A 18 8.11 -4.57 1.74
CA LEU A 18 7.26 -3.55 1.11
C LEU A 18 8.12 -2.82 0.08
N VAL A 19 7.83 -3.03 -1.21
CA VAL A 19 8.52 -2.34 -2.31
C VAL A 19 7.76 -1.06 -2.63
N VAL A 20 8.45 0.08 -2.54
CA VAL A 20 7.90 1.39 -2.87
C VAL A 20 8.60 1.92 -4.12
N PRO A 21 7.99 1.78 -5.31
CA PRO A 21 8.54 2.34 -6.54
C PRO A 21 8.39 3.86 -6.54
N MET A 22 9.49 4.57 -6.78
CA MET A 22 9.47 5.98 -7.12
C MET A 22 8.97 6.15 -8.57
N PRO A 23 8.32 7.28 -8.89
CA PRO A 23 8.03 7.65 -10.28
C PRO A 23 9.29 7.54 -11.17
N GLY A 24 9.16 6.93 -12.34
CA GLY A 24 10.25 6.66 -13.29
C GLY A 24 11.06 5.39 -12.98
N ALA A 25 10.81 4.72 -11.85
CA ALA A 25 11.66 3.62 -11.38
C ALA A 25 11.15 2.22 -11.76
N THR A 26 10.30 2.11 -12.80
CA THR A 26 9.73 0.81 -13.22
C THR A 26 10.79 -0.27 -13.44
N ALA A 27 11.90 0.05 -14.11
CA ALA A 27 13.00 -0.90 -14.32
C ALA A 27 13.60 -1.42 -13.00
N VAL A 28 13.77 -0.53 -12.01
CA VAL A 28 14.32 -0.85 -10.70
C VAL A 28 13.34 -1.72 -9.91
N ARG A 29 12.06 -1.36 -9.91
CA ARG A 29 10.98 -2.16 -9.29
C ARG A 29 10.99 -3.58 -9.82
N LEU A 30 11.02 -3.77 -11.14
CA LEU A 30 11.01 -5.09 -11.76
C LEU A 30 12.26 -5.90 -11.41
N ALA A 31 13.44 -5.27 -11.35
CA ALA A 31 14.66 -5.94 -10.92
C ALA A 31 14.59 -6.42 -9.46
N VAL A 32 14.04 -5.59 -8.57
CA VAL A 32 13.79 -5.93 -7.16
C VAL A 32 12.80 -7.07 -7.04
N GLU A 33 11.63 -6.99 -7.70
CA GLU A 33 10.63 -8.06 -7.66
C GLU A 33 11.19 -9.39 -8.18
N GLY A 34 11.98 -9.35 -9.26
CA GLY A 34 12.67 -10.52 -9.80
C GLY A 34 13.67 -11.12 -8.81
N GLU A 35 14.38 -10.28 -8.04
CA GLU A 35 15.31 -10.75 -6.99
C GLU A 35 14.57 -11.31 -5.77
N LEU A 36 13.50 -10.66 -5.32
CA LEU A 36 12.63 -11.19 -4.25
C LEU A 36 12.11 -12.58 -4.62
N ARG A 37 11.68 -12.77 -5.87
CA ARG A 37 11.28 -14.07 -6.40
C ARG A 37 12.41 -15.10 -6.35
N ARG A 38 13.61 -14.75 -6.82
CA ARG A 38 14.79 -15.65 -6.78
C ARG A 38 15.14 -16.08 -5.36
N ARG A 39 15.00 -15.17 -4.39
CA ARG A 39 15.24 -15.45 -2.96
C ARG A 39 14.07 -16.13 -2.25
N GLY A 40 12.89 -16.19 -2.87
CA GLY A 40 11.66 -16.66 -2.25
C GLY A 40 11.11 -15.73 -1.16
N TRP A 41 11.51 -14.46 -1.16
CA TRP A 41 11.09 -13.47 -0.17
C TRP A 41 9.67 -12.94 -0.48
N PRO A 42 8.74 -13.00 0.48
CA PRO A 42 7.37 -12.51 0.29
C PRO A 42 7.32 -10.98 0.22
N THR A 43 6.34 -10.45 -0.50
CA THR A 43 6.01 -9.02 -0.47
C THR A 43 5.03 -8.70 0.66
N ALA A 44 5.13 -7.51 1.23
CA ALA A 44 4.17 -6.94 2.19
C ALA A 44 3.21 -6.00 1.45
N ALA A 45 1.95 -5.95 1.89
CA ALA A 45 0.98 -5.00 1.35
C ALA A 45 0.94 -3.68 2.13
N VAL A 46 1.30 -3.73 3.41
CA VAL A 46 1.28 -2.60 4.34
C VAL A 46 2.55 -2.55 5.19
N PRO A 47 2.94 -1.37 5.71
CA PRO A 47 4.15 -1.25 6.52
C PRO A 47 4.16 -2.14 7.77
N ALA A 48 3.02 -2.32 8.43
CA ALA A 48 2.92 -3.15 9.64
C ALA A 48 3.27 -4.64 9.41
N GLU A 49 3.18 -5.14 8.18
CA GLU A 49 3.57 -6.50 7.80
C GLU A 49 5.04 -6.60 7.35
N ALA A 50 5.70 -5.46 7.10
CA ALA A 50 7.01 -5.41 6.49
C ALA A 50 8.13 -5.43 7.53
N GLY A 51 9.13 -6.26 7.28
CA GLY A 51 10.44 -6.17 7.94
C GLY A 51 11.44 -5.36 7.11
N VAL A 52 11.17 -5.14 5.83
CA VAL A 52 12.01 -4.33 4.95
C VAL A 52 11.13 -3.36 4.17
N LEU A 53 11.42 -2.07 4.26
CA LEU A 53 10.95 -1.06 3.32
C LEU A 53 12.02 -0.87 2.25
N LEU A 54 11.73 -1.22 1.00
CA LEU A 54 12.66 -1.05 -0.11
C LEU A 54 12.16 0.07 -1.03
N VAL A 55 12.89 1.18 -1.06
CA VAL A 55 12.63 2.29 -1.99
C VAL A 55 13.34 2.00 -3.31
N ALA A 56 12.56 1.81 -4.38
CA ALA A 56 13.07 1.51 -5.70
C ALA A 56 13.06 2.79 -6.56
N GLY A 57 14.24 3.27 -6.93
CA GLY A 57 14.44 4.50 -7.69
C GLY A 57 15.03 5.64 -6.88
N GLU A 58 15.23 6.77 -7.55
CA GLU A 58 15.67 8.01 -6.92
C GLU A 58 14.51 8.70 -6.21
N GLU A 59 14.76 9.20 -5.00
CA GLU A 59 13.73 9.78 -4.16
C GLU A 59 13.21 11.10 -4.78
N VAL A 60 11.89 11.17 -4.95
CA VAL A 60 11.23 12.32 -5.58
C VAL A 60 10.73 13.28 -4.49
N PRO A 61 10.86 14.61 -4.66
CA PRO A 61 10.28 15.58 -3.75
C PRO A 61 8.80 15.29 -3.47
N GLY A 62 8.41 15.32 -2.19
CA GLY A 62 7.04 15.00 -1.75
C GLY A 62 6.85 13.57 -1.22
N PHE A 63 7.84 12.68 -1.35
CA PHE A 63 7.78 11.32 -0.78
C PHE A 63 8.41 11.19 0.60
N ALA A 64 9.30 12.09 1.03
CA ALA A 64 10.05 11.96 2.28
C ALA A 64 9.17 11.71 3.51
N GLU A 65 8.15 12.55 3.74
CA GLU A 65 7.22 12.40 4.88
C GLU A 65 6.43 11.09 4.82
N LEU A 66 6.07 10.63 3.62
CA LEU A 66 5.34 9.38 3.41
C LEU A 66 6.21 8.16 3.70
N LEU A 67 7.48 8.20 3.29
CA LEU A 67 8.45 7.14 3.57
C LEU A 67 8.78 7.08 5.06
N ASP A 68 8.93 8.22 5.72
CA ASP A 68 9.15 8.30 7.16
C ASP A 68 7.95 7.73 7.94
N GLU A 69 6.72 8.03 7.50
CA GLU A 69 5.51 7.46 8.12
C GLU A 69 5.40 5.95 7.89
N ALA A 70 5.70 5.48 6.68
CA ALA A 70 5.76 4.05 6.40
C ALA A 70 6.80 3.36 7.29
N GLU A 71 8.00 3.93 7.44
CA GLU A 71 9.02 3.37 8.33
C GLU A 71 8.59 3.36 9.81
N ARG A 72 7.93 4.42 10.28
CA ARG A 72 7.35 4.46 11.64
C ARG A 72 6.28 3.40 11.87
N GLY A 73 5.54 3.04 10.82
CA GLY A 73 4.49 2.02 10.85
C GLY A 73 5.00 0.57 10.84
N MET A 74 6.29 0.34 10.56
CA MET A 74 6.87 -1.01 10.58
C MET A 74 7.11 -1.53 12.00
N VAL A 75 6.94 -2.85 12.19
CA VAL A 75 7.19 -3.51 13.47
C VAL A 75 8.63 -4.03 13.52
N PRO A 76 9.46 -3.64 14.50
CA PRO A 76 10.82 -4.17 14.63
C PRO A 76 10.84 -5.70 14.83
N PRO A 77 11.84 -6.42 14.29
CA PRO A 77 13.00 -5.92 13.56
C PRO A 77 12.64 -5.43 12.15
N ALA A 78 13.07 -4.21 11.82
CA ALA A 78 12.74 -3.57 10.56
C ALA A 78 13.89 -2.69 10.05
N CYS A 79 14.06 -2.59 8.74
CA CYS A 79 15.02 -1.67 8.12
C CYS A 79 14.45 -1.04 6.83
N CYS A 80 15.00 0.12 6.48
CA CYS A 80 14.77 0.77 5.20
C CYS A 80 16.05 0.67 4.36
N VAL A 81 15.92 0.24 3.10
CA VAL A 81 17.02 0.16 2.13
C VAL A 81 16.59 0.78 0.80
N ARG A 82 17.56 1.15 -0.03
CA ARG A 82 17.30 1.83 -1.30
C ARG A 82 18.05 1.14 -2.44
N ALA A 83 17.41 1.05 -3.60
CA ALA A 83 18.06 0.69 -4.86
C ALA A 83 17.72 1.78 -5.86
N ARG A 84 18.71 2.51 -6.39
CA ARG A 84 18.49 3.60 -7.35
C ARG A 84 18.51 3.10 -8.79
N ARG A 85 19.25 2.02 -9.05
CA ARG A 85 19.39 1.40 -10.36
C ARG A 85 19.00 -0.07 -10.33
N PRO A 86 18.61 -0.67 -11.48
CA PRO A 86 18.25 -2.09 -11.53
C PRO A 86 19.36 -3.02 -11.01
N GLY A 87 20.63 -2.68 -11.26
CA GLY A 87 21.79 -3.46 -10.80
C GLY A 87 22.02 -3.46 -9.29
N GLU A 88 21.46 -2.49 -8.56
CA GLU A 88 21.64 -2.35 -7.10
C GLU A 88 20.67 -3.24 -6.30
N ALA A 89 19.71 -3.91 -6.96
CA ALA A 89 18.68 -4.70 -6.29
C ALA A 89 19.24 -5.83 -5.40
N VAL A 90 20.29 -6.52 -5.87
CA VAL A 90 20.94 -7.62 -5.13
C VAL A 90 21.62 -7.08 -3.87
N GLU A 91 22.41 -6.02 -4.03
CA GLU A 91 23.14 -5.38 -2.94
C GLU A 91 22.21 -4.83 -1.86
N ALA A 92 21.14 -4.13 -2.26
CA ALA A 92 20.15 -3.58 -1.34
C ALA A 92 19.44 -4.67 -0.50
N LEU A 93 19.12 -5.82 -1.12
CA LEU A 93 18.48 -6.93 -0.40
C LEU A 93 19.47 -7.68 0.51
N ASP A 94 20.75 -7.75 0.14
CA ASP A 94 21.79 -8.28 1.03
C ASP A 94 22.09 -7.36 2.20
N GLU A 95 22.06 -6.04 1.98
CA GLU A 95 22.09 -5.04 3.05
C GLU A 95 20.90 -5.20 4.01
N ALA A 96 19.68 -5.35 3.48
CA ALA A 96 18.49 -5.55 4.30
C ALA A 96 18.64 -6.77 5.23
N ARG A 97 19.10 -7.91 4.70
CA ARG A 97 19.37 -9.12 5.49
C ARG A 97 20.41 -8.88 6.58
N ARG A 98 21.50 -8.17 6.27
CA ARG A 98 22.54 -7.82 7.24
C ARG A 98 21.99 -6.94 8.36
N HIS A 99 21.19 -5.93 8.04
CA HIS A 99 20.56 -5.03 9.02
C HIS A 99 19.57 -5.76 9.94
N LEU A 100 18.74 -6.66 9.39
CA LEU A 100 17.79 -7.44 10.18
C LEU A 100 18.47 -8.43 11.14
N ALA A 101 19.59 -9.01 10.72
CA ALA A 101 20.35 -9.95 11.53
C ALA A 101 21.22 -9.28 12.63
N ASN A 102 21.40 -7.95 12.59
CA ASN A 102 22.28 -7.22 13.50
C ASN A 102 21.52 -6.64 14.70
N LEU A 103 21.73 -7.24 15.88
CA LEU A 103 21.06 -6.85 17.12
C LEU A 103 21.34 -5.39 17.54
N ASP A 104 22.57 -4.90 17.36
CA ASP A 104 22.96 -3.56 17.79
C ASP A 104 22.30 -2.50 16.90
N VAL A 105 22.22 -2.77 15.59
CA VAL A 105 21.46 -1.94 14.64
C VAL A 105 19.98 -1.90 15.04
N GLN A 106 19.38 -3.04 15.37
CA GLN A 106 17.97 -3.09 15.79
C GLN A 106 17.72 -2.37 17.12
N ARG A 107 18.65 -2.45 18.09
CA ARG A 107 18.55 -1.73 19.37
C ARG A 107 18.67 -0.22 19.20
N SER A 108 19.64 0.24 18.41
CA SER A 108 19.83 1.67 18.13
C SER A 108 18.62 2.25 17.41
N ALA A 109 18.07 1.53 16.43
CA ALA A 109 16.86 1.94 15.73
C ALA A 109 15.63 1.98 16.67
N ALA A 110 15.50 1.03 17.60
CA ALA A 110 14.43 1.05 18.59
C ALA A 110 14.53 2.24 19.56
N HIS A 111 15.75 2.61 19.99
CA HIS A 111 15.98 3.78 20.85
C HIS A 111 15.64 5.08 20.11
N ALA A 112 16.13 5.25 18.88
CA ALA A 112 15.82 6.42 18.06
C ALA A 112 14.30 6.60 17.84
N ARG A 113 13.57 5.50 17.62
CA ARG A 113 12.10 5.52 17.51
C ARG A 113 11.42 5.89 18.84
N ALA A 114 11.94 5.45 19.98
CA ALA A 114 11.41 5.80 21.29
C ALA A 114 11.63 7.30 21.61
N ASP A 115 12.79 7.85 21.25
CA ASP A 115 13.12 9.28 21.44
C ASP A 115 12.26 10.17 20.55
N ALA A 116 12.07 9.81 19.28
CA ALA A 116 11.19 10.52 18.37
C ALA A 116 9.73 10.58 18.86
N ARG A 117 9.24 9.51 19.50
CA ARG A 117 7.89 9.47 20.12
C ARG A 117 7.78 10.36 21.36
N ARG A 118 8.88 10.57 22.09
CA ARG A 118 8.93 11.46 23.27
C ARG A 118 9.09 12.94 22.89
N GLY A 119 9.62 13.23 21.70
CA GLY A 119 9.86 14.59 21.18
C GLY A 119 8.73 15.21 20.35
N GLY A 120 7.51 14.66 20.39
CA GLY A 120 6.34 15.27 19.72
C GLY A 120 6.11 16.73 20.18
N PRO A 121 5.48 17.59 19.34
CA PRO A 121 5.54 19.04 19.48
C PRO A 121 5.10 19.46 20.88
N GLN A 122 6.06 19.93 21.67
CA GLN A 122 5.78 20.65 22.90
C GLN A 122 4.98 21.88 22.50
N ASP A 123 3.73 21.89 22.94
CA ASP A 123 2.89 23.08 23.06
C ASP A 123 3.80 24.21 23.55
N ARG A 124 4.01 25.23 22.69
CA ARG A 124 4.73 26.45 23.07
C ARG A 124 3.84 27.15 24.08
N GLY A 125 3.94 26.71 25.32
CA GLY A 125 3.41 27.37 26.48
C GLY A 125 3.91 28.80 26.45
N VAL A 126 2.99 29.71 26.16
CA VAL A 126 3.14 31.14 26.33
C VAL A 126 3.77 31.38 27.69
N GLN A 127 5.00 31.89 27.71
CA GLN A 127 5.63 32.38 28.93
C GLN A 127 4.76 33.52 29.47
N PRO A 128 4.26 33.47 30.72
CA PRO A 128 3.71 34.66 31.33
C PRO A 128 4.87 35.60 31.66
N ALA A 129 4.81 36.79 31.07
CA ALA A 129 5.68 37.89 31.43
C ALA A 129 5.39 38.37 32.86
N GLY A 130 6.45 38.51 33.65
CA GLY A 130 6.46 39.15 34.97
C GLY A 130 7.69 38.66 35.72
N GLY A 131 8.60 39.45 36.24
CA GLY A 131 8.64 40.87 36.55
C GLY A 131 9.77 40.98 37.58
N SER A 132 10.77 41.81 37.27
CA SER A 132 11.97 42.07 38.07
C SER A 132 11.68 42.45 39.54
N GLY A 133 12.54 42.01 40.46
CA GLY A 133 12.63 42.54 41.83
C GLY A 133 13.74 41.88 42.65
N ALA A 134 14.89 42.55 42.73
CA ALA A 134 16.03 42.20 43.58
C ALA A 134 15.78 42.56 45.07
N THR A 135 16.41 41.84 46.02
CA THR A 135 17.44 42.32 46.99
C THR A 135 17.61 41.39 48.21
N GLY A 136 18.85 40.97 48.46
CA GLY A 136 19.61 41.06 49.73
C GLY A 136 19.13 40.37 51.04
N GLY A 137 20.04 39.60 51.67
CA GLY A 137 20.03 39.37 53.13
C GLY A 137 20.73 38.08 53.59
N GLN A 138 21.90 38.20 54.21
CA GLN A 138 22.65 37.15 54.93
C GLN A 138 22.06 36.91 56.34
N ASP A 139 22.10 35.68 56.86
CA ASP A 139 22.78 35.32 58.12
C ASP A 139 22.47 33.86 58.58
N ARG A 140 23.48 33.24 59.21
CA ARG A 140 23.64 31.83 59.66
C ARG A 140 23.04 31.59 61.09
N PRO A 141 23.37 30.49 61.81
CA PRO A 141 23.07 29.05 61.65
C PRO A 141 22.42 28.45 62.94
N HIS A 142 22.18 27.13 63.03
CA HIS A 142 22.49 26.25 64.19
C HIS A 142 21.85 24.84 64.05
N GLY A 143 22.63 23.78 64.34
CA GLY A 143 22.12 22.55 64.98
C GLY A 143 22.14 21.24 64.17
N GLU A 144 23.32 20.63 64.02
CA GLU A 144 23.54 19.16 63.92
C GLU A 144 23.43 18.50 65.32
N PRO A 145 23.59 17.17 65.54
CA PRO A 145 23.64 15.99 64.64
C PRO A 145 22.88 14.75 65.21
N HIS A 146 22.95 13.60 64.51
CA HIS A 146 23.20 12.22 65.00
C HIS A 146 22.90 11.24 63.83
N GLN A 147 23.85 10.77 63.01
CA GLN A 147 24.92 9.75 63.20
C GLN A 147 24.47 8.36 63.70
N GLY A 148 24.89 7.33 62.94
CA GLY A 148 24.95 5.91 63.33
C GLY A 148 24.56 4.95 62.19
N HIS A 149 25.43 4.66 61.21
CA HIS A 149 26.24 3.42 61.08
C HIS A 149 25.40 2.12 60.94
N GLY A 150 25.66 1.15 60.06
CA GLY A 150 26.81 0.84 59.22
C GLY A 150 26.59 -0.52 58.55
N GLU A 151 27.45 -0.83 57.59
CA GLU A 151 27.39 -1.83 56.54
C GLU A 151 27.62 -3.32 56.94
N ARG A 152 27.39 -4.20 55.92
CA ARG A 152 28.14 -5.43 55.50
C ARG A 152 27.58 -6.80 55.84
N GLY A 153 27.61 -7.68 54.81
CA GLY A 153 27.86 -9.11 54.99
C GLY A 153 27.15 -10.02 53.98
N ALA A 154 27.79 -10.26 52.83
CA ALA A 154 27.42 -11.29 51.85
C ALA A 154 27.68 -12.70 52.39
N HIS A 155 26.89 -13.71 51.97
CA HIS A 155 27.32 -15.10 51.75
C HIS A 155 26.26 -15.87 50.94
N ASP A 156 26.67 -16.36 49.78
CA ASP A 156 26.16 -17.52 49.02
C ASP A 156 27.29 -18.59 49.14
N PRO A 157 27.18 -19.89 48.73
CA PRO A 157 26.13 -20.57 47.96
C PRO A 157 25.90 -22.09 48.29
N GLU A 158 25.08 -22.74 47.44
CA GLU A 158 25.18 -24.14 46.93
C GLU A 158 24.47 -25.37 47.57
N GLN A 159 23.65 -25.99 46.70
CA GLN A 159 23.57 -27.41 46.25
C GLN A 159 22.79 -28.53 47.01
N GLY A 160 22.05 -29.31 46.18
CA GLY A 160 21.56 -30.69 46.38
C GLY A 160 20.04 -30.80 46.53
N GLY A 161 19.24 -31.57 45.77
CA GLY A 161 19.46 -32.56 44.73
C GLY A 161 18.29 -33.58 44.73
N ASP A 162 17.69 -33.78 43.56
CA ASP A 162 17.30 -35.09 42.97
C ASP A 162 15.86 -35.70 43.06
N GLN A 163 15.40 -36.15 41.86
CA GLN A 163 14.43 -37.20 41.42
C GLN A 163 12.96 -37.14 41.93
N ASN A 164 11.89 -37.45 41.20
CA ASN A 164 11.65 -38.48 40.18
C ASN A 164 10.29 -38.23 39.45
N GLN A 165 10.13 -38.69 38.20
CA GLN A 165 8.83 -38.92 37.51
C GLN A 165 8.43 -40.42 37.64
N PRO A 166 7.32 -40.96 37.08
CA PRO A 166 5.97 -40.44 36.72
C PRO A 166 4.84 -41.34 37.30
N ALA A 167 3.56 -40.98 37.10
CA ALA A 167 2.46 -41.95 37.00
C ALA A 167 1.23 -41.37 36.29
N GLU A 168 0.74 -42.12 35.31
CA GLU A 168 -0.52 -41.98 34.60
C GLU A 168 -1.69 -42.36 35.52
N ASP A 169 -2.85 -41.70 35.42
CA ASP A 169 -4.13 -42.44 35.44
C ASP A 169 -5.30 -41.60 34.88
N ALA A 170 -6.25 -42.35 34.33
CA ALA A 170 -7.37 -41.97 33.51
C ALA A 170 -8.60 -41.45 34.29
N GLY A 171 -9.57 -40.93 33.53
CA GLY A 171 -10.98 -41.25 33.81
C GLY A 171 -11.96 -40.09 33.94
N HIS A 172 -12.83 -40.00 32.93
CA HIS A 172 -14.29 -39.78 33.00
C HIS A 172 -14.89 -38.65 33.88
N HIS A 173 -15.67 -37.75 33.29
CA HIS A 173 -17.14 -37.87 33.24
C HIS A 173 -17.81 -36.67 32.53
N VAL A 174 -19.00 -36.97 32.01
CA VAL A 174 -19.84 -36.25 31.05
C VAL A 174 -21.12 -35.80 31.76
N HIS A 175 -21.90 -34.92 31.11
CA HIS A 175 -23.30 -34.54 31.37
C HIS A 175 -23.55 -33.40 32.37
N ALA A 176 -24.61 -32.60 32.30
CA ALA A 176 -25.57 -32.23 31.25
C ALA A 176 -26.45 -31.11 31.85
N GLN A 177 -27.18 -30.46 30.96
CA GLN A 177 -28.20 -29.43 31.17
C GLN A 177 -29.34 -29.83 32.13
N HIS A 178 -29.96 -28.84 32.79
CA HIS A 178 -31.39 -28.74 33.11
C HIS A 178 -31.71 -27.23 33.25
N GLY A 179 -32.79 -26.64 32.75
CA GLY A 179 -34.15 -27.15 32.53
C GLY A 179 -35.09 -26.45 33.54
N GLY A 180 -36.01 -25.61 33.06
CA GLY A 180 -36.72 -24.58 33.85
C GLY A 180 -38.01 -24.98 34.59
N THR A 181 -39.01 -24.08 34.53
CA THR A 181 -40.37 -24.01 35.17
C THR A 181 -40.39 -23.35 36.56
N ALA A 182 -41.14 -22.28 36.90
CA ALA A 182 -42.50 -21.74 36.66
C ALA A 182 -43.44 -21.95 37.87
N HIS A 183 -44.41 -21.02 38.03
CA HIS A 183 -45.45 -20.84 39.09
C HIS A 183 -45.05 -19.88 40.23
N GLY A 184 -45.86 -18.93 40.74
CA GLY A 184 -47.24 -18.52 40.47
C GLY A 184 -47.82 -17.75 41.68
N HIS A 185 -48.51 -16.61 41.41
CA HIS A 185 -49.56 -15.90 42.19
C HIS A 185 -49.30 -15.33 43.61
N ALA A 186 -49.50 -14.01 43.80
CA ALA A 186 -50.73 -13.42 44.40
C ALA A 186 -50.54 -11.93 44.86
N ARG A 187 -51.55 -11.11 44.54
CA ARG A 187 -51.86 -9.75 45.09
C ARG A 187 -52.69 -9.91 46.41
N PRO A 188 -52.96 -8.89 47.27
CA PRO A 188 -53.45 -7.50 46.98
C PRO A 188 -53.04 -6.42 48.05
N PRO A 189 -53.78 -5.32 48.34
CA PRO A 189 -53.85 -4.05 47.56
C PRO A 189 -53.67 -2.74 48.38
N ALA A 190 -53.68 -1.61 47.65
CA ALA A 190 -54.37 -0.32 47.94
C ALA A 190 -53.56 0.97 48.31
N GLN A 191 -53.90 2.03 47.55
CA GLN A 191 -54.00 3.46 47.86
C GLN A 191 -52.84 4.45 47.58
N ARG A 192 -53.11 5.28 46.55
CA ARG A 192 -53.03 6.76 46.43
C ARG A 192 -51.72 7.51 46.74
N GLY A 193 -51.31 8.32 45.76
CA GLY A 193 -50.47 9.51 45.96
C GLY A 193 -49.96 10.03 44.63
N GLY A 194 -50.56 11.11 44.11
CA GLY A 194 -50.08 11.81 42.92
C GLY A 194 -48.92 12.74 43.24
N HIS A 195 -48.01 12.93 42.28
CA HIS A 195 -47.04 14.02 42.28
C HIS A 195 -46.86 14.53 40.84
N ASP A 196 -47.45 15.70 40.59
CA ASP A 196 -47.08 16.62 39.54
C ASP A 196 -45.72 17.27 39.87
N GLY A 197 -44.96 17.59 38.83
CA GLY A 197 -44.07 18.75 38.81
C GLY A 197 -42.59 18.51 39.13
N HIS A 198 -41.78 18.28 38.09
CA HIS A 198 -40.43 18.86 38.02
C HIS A 198 -40.14 19.31 36.58
N GLY A 199 -40.06 20.64 36.40
CA GLY A 199 -39.53 21.28 35.21
C GLY A 199 -38.02 21.46 35.26
N MET A 200 -37.47 21.85 34.10
CA MET A 200 -36.09 22.22 33.79
C MET A 200 -35.08 21.05 33.90
N HIS A 201 -34.22 20.79 32.90
CA HIS A 201 -33.22 21.71 32.41
C HIS A 201 -32.91 21.53 30.92
N GLY A 202 -32.67 22.65 30.23
CA GLY A 202 -32.14 22.67 28.87
C GLY A 202 -30.77 22.01 28.80
N MET A 203 -30.64 21.02 27.92
CA MET A 203 -29.35 20.47 27.52
C MET A 203 -28.74 21.38 26.46
N GLY A 204 -28.19 22.50 26.93
CA GLY A 204 -27.17 23.23 26.21
C GLY A 204 -25.92 22.37 26.07
N GLY A 205 -25.33 22.40 24.88
CA GLY A 205 -23.95 22.00 24.64
C GLY A 205 -23.60 20.58 25.04
N MET A 206 -23.99 19.60 24.23
CA MET A 206 -23.26 18.32 24.22
C MET A 206 -21.80 18.64 23.88
N GLY A 207 -20.96 18.63 24.90
CA GLY A 207 -19.53 18.85 24.80
C GLY A 207 -18.91 17.83 23.84
N MET A 208 -18.02 18.34 23.00
CA MET A 208 -17.23 17.53 22.07
C MET A 208 -16.44 16.48 22.86
N PRO A 209 -16.57 15.17 22.58
CA PRO A 209 -15.67 14.17 23.16
C PRO A 209 -14.23 14.49 22.73
N ALA A 210 -13.32 14.64 23.69
CA ALA A 210 -11.88 14.87 23.48
C ALA A 210 -11.48 16.16 22.73
N GLY A 211 -12.35 17.17 22.61
CA GLY A 211 -11.99 18.47 22.01
C GLY A 211 -11.68 18.44 20.51
N LEU A 212 -11.93 17.30 19.84
CA LEU A 212 -11.76 17.16 18.40
C LEU A 212 -13.04 17.57 17.68
N PRO A 213 -12.97 18.37 16.61
CA PRO A 213 -14.13 18.71 15.82
C PRO A 213 -14.75 17.43 15.25
N MET A 214 -16.05 17.22 15.49
CA MET A 214 -16.83 16.15 14.87
C MET A 214 -16.71 16.27 13.35
N ALA A 215 -16.59 15.14 12.66
CA ALA A 215 -16.58 15.11 11.21
C ALA A 215 -17.84 15.80 10.65
N ARG A 216 -17.70 16.50 9.52
CA ARG A 216 -18.83 17.18 8.89
C ARG A 216 -19.78 16.13 8.32
N ARG A 217 -21.04 16.16 8.76
CA ARG A 217 -22.10 15.27 8.29
C ARG A 217 -22.62 15.68 6.91
N GLY A 218 -22.79 14.72 6.01
CA GLY A 218 -23.44 14.88 4.70
C GLY A 218 -24.74 14.11 4.62
N GLU A 219 -25.64 14.49 3.72
CA GLU A 219 -26.83 13.67 3.41
C GLU A 219 -26.40 12.41 2.64
N ASP A 220 -26.95 11.25 3.00
CA ASP A 220 -26.74 9.96 2.34
C ASP A 220 -27.94 9.56 1.46
N ARG A 221 -27.77 8.52 0.63
CA ARG A 221 -28.78 7.97 -0.29
C ARG A 221 -30.06 7.51 0.44
N ASP A 222 -29.98 7.13 1.70
CA ASP A 222 -31.11 6.71 2.54
C ASP A 222 -31.67 7.83 3.43
N GLY A 223 -31.14 9.05 3.30
CA GLY A 223 -31.52 10.21 4.13
C GLY A 223 -30.86 10.23 5.51
N LEU A 224 -29.97 9.29 5.84
CA LEU A 224 -29.18 9.33 7.07
C LEU A 224 -27.98 10.27 6.91
N ARG A 225 -27.62 10.97 7.99
CA ARG A 225 -26.47 11.87 8.02
C ARG A 225 -25.23 11.12 8.48
N LEU A 226 -24.45 10.59 7.55
CA LEU A 226 -23.17 9.95 7.85
C LEU A 226 -22.01 10.97 7.85
N ASP A 227 -20.97 10.65 8.61
CA ASP A 227 -19.76 11.46 8.71
C ASP A 227 -18.95 11.39 7.41
N ARG A 228 -18.52 12.55 6.91
CA ARG A 228 -17.63 12.63 5.76
C ARG A 228 -16.18 12.52 6.20
N LEU A 229 -15.49 11.52 5.69
CA LEU A 229 -14.07 11.28 5.93
C LEU A 229 -13.27 11.66 4.68
N ARG A 230 -12.14 12.33 4.87
CA ARG A 230 -11.17 12.60 3.82
C ARG A 230 -10.00 11.65 3.99
N LEU A 231 -9.74 10.81 3.00
CA LEU A 231 -8.64 9.85 3.04
C LEU A 231 -7.78 9.93 1.77
N PRO A 232 -6.45 9.97 1.90
CA PRO A 232 -5.53 9.80 0.78
C PRO A 232 -5.37 8.31 0.44
N LEU A 233 -5.35 7.97 -0.84
CA LEU A 233 -4.90 6.66 -1.34
C LEU A 233 -3.70 6.83 -2.27
N GLY A 234 -2.64 6.05 -2.04
CA GLY A 234 -1.35 6.20 -2.74
C GLY A 234 -0.48 7.29 -2.09
N PRO A 235 0.69 7.62 -2.68
CA PRO A 235 1.31 7.04 -3.87
C PRO A 235 2.18 5.78 -3.59
N ILE A 236 2.34 5.39 -2.33
CA ILE A 236 3.23 4.28 -1.90
C ILE A 236 2.49 2.97 -1.57
N LEU A 237 1.21 2.87 -1.95
CA LEU A 237 0.43 1.66 -1.69
C LEU A 237 0.97 0.49 -2.53
N ALA A 238 0.98 -0.71 -1.96
CA ALA A 238 1.28 -1.91 -2.71
C ALA A 238 0.22 -2.12 -3.80
N ASP A 239 0.67 -2.61 -4.96
CA ASP A 239 -0.17 -2.85 -6.12
C ASP A 239 -0.99 -1.60 -6.55
N TRP A 240 -0.32 -0.45 -6.54
CA TRP A 240 -0.85 0.85 -6.94
C TRP A 240 0.00 1.47 -8.05
N PRO A 241 -0.56 2.32 -8.94
CA PRO A 241 0.25 3.08 -9.90
C PRO A 241 1.22 4.03 -9.17
N ALA A 242 2.51 3.91 -9.46
CA ALA A 242 3.53 4.74 -8.82
C ALA A 242 3.27 6.23 -9.11
N GLY A 243 3.33 7.08 -8.08
CA GLY A 243 3.09 8.51 -8.23
C GLY A 243 1.62 8.95 -8.28
N LEU A 244 0.64 8.03 -8.32
CA LEU A 244 -0.77 8.40 -8.31
C LEU A 244 -1.26 8.63 -6.86
N LEU A 245 -1.83 9.79 -6.57
CA LEU A 245 -2.46 10.12 -5.29
C LEU A 245 -3.94 10.45 -5.51
N LEU A 246 -4.83 9.76 -4.82
CA LEU A 246 -6.24 10.11 -4.77
C LEU A 246 -6.58 10.74 -3.44
N ARG A 247 -7.22 11.90 -3.46
CA ARG A 247 -7.87 12.49 -2.28
C ARG A 247 -9.35 12.20 -2.36
N LEU A 248 -9.78 11.19 -1.60
CA LEU A 248 -11.17 10.77 -1.58
C LEU A 248 -11.91 11.45 -0.43
N THR A 249 -13.11 11.93 -0.72
CA THR A 249 -14.12 12.21 0.31
C THR A 249 -15.10 11.05 0.30
N VAL A 250 -15.11 10.27 1.38
CA VAL A 250 -16.02 9.13 1.54
C VAL A 250 -17.06 9.40 2.61
N GLN A 251 -18.18 8.74 2.48
CA GLN A 251 -19.25 8.72 3.46
C GLN A 251 -19.65 7.26 3.64
N GLY A 252 -19.38 6.70 4.83
CA GLY A 252 -19.29 5.25 4.99
C GLY A 252 -18.12 4.69 4.18
N ASP A 253 -18.40 3.75 3.28
CA ASP A 253 -17.46 3.20 2.30
C ASP A 253 -17.63 3.77 0.89
N VAL A 254 -18.64 4.62 0.64
CA VAL A 254 -18.93 5.18 -0.67
C VAL A 254 -18.14 6.45 -0.92
N VAL A 255 -17.48 6.53 -2.07
CA VAL A 255 -16.77 7.71 -2.55
C VAL A 255 -17.78 8.75 -3.05
N GLN A 256 -17.82 9.90 -2.40
CA GLN A 256 -18.68 11.03 -2.80
C GLN A 256 -17.97 11.95 -3.79
N ARG A 257 -16.65 12.12 -3.61
CA ARG A 257 -15.79 12.93 -4.47
C ARG A 257 -14.40 12.31 -4.49
N ALA A 258 -13.79 12.32 -5.67
CA ALA A 258 -12.41 11.93 -5.86
C ALA A 258 -11.68 13.08 -6.58
N ASP A 259 -10.60 13.56 -5.97
CA ASP A 259 -9.65 14.47 -6.61
C ASP A 259 -8.36 13.67 -6.88
N VAL A 260 -7.77 13.85 -8.06
CA VAL A 260 -6.59 13.10 -8.50
C VAL A 260 -5.39 14.03 -8.56
N GLU A 261 -4.28 13.61 -7.96
CA GLU A 261 -2.99 14.27 -8.03
C GLU A 261 -1.95 13.28 -8.52
N THR A 262 -0.98 13.76 -9.28
CA THR A 262 0.13 12.95 -9.79
C THR A 262 1.44 13.56 -9.32
N VAL A 263 2.26 12.75 -8.66
CA VAL A 263 3.63 13.09 -8.29
C VAL A 263 4.55 12.47 -9.32
N THR A 264 5.17 13.31 -10.14
CA THR A 264 6.12 12.90 -11.18
C THR A 264 7.55 13.12 -10.71
N GLY A 265 8.46 12.25 -11.12
CA GLY A 265 9.88 12.38 -10.83
C GLY A 265 10.53 13.57 -11.53
N CYS A 266 11.60 14.10 -10.94
CA CYS A 266 12.45 15.12 -11.55
C CYS A 266 13.71 14.43 -12.12
N GLY A 267 13.82 14.22 -13.43
CA GLY A 267 15.13 14.13 -14.08
C GLY A 267 15.74 12.74 -14.37
N GLY A 268 14.98 11.80 -14.91
CA GLY A 268 15.54 10.69 -15.72
C GLY A 268 15.33 10.94 -17.22
N GLU A 269 16.13 10.30 -18.09
CA GLU A 269 15.86 10.24 -19.54
C GLU A 269 14.37 9.87 -19.75
N GLY A 270 13.61 10.81 -20.31
CA GLY A 270 12.19 10.95 -20.00
C GLY A 270 11.30 9.76 -20.40
N GLY A 271 10.20 9.60 -19.65
CA GLY A 271 9.03 8.82 -20.03
C GLY A 271 8.89 7.44 -19.43
N SER A 272 7.82 6.76 -19.84
CA SER A 272 7.52 5.41 -19.39
C SER A 272 8.53 4.38 -19.89
N TRP A 273 9.02 3.55 -18.96
CA TRP A 273 9.84 2.39 -19.29
C TRP A 273 9.12 1.41 -20.24
N TRP A 274 7.80 1.36 -20.17
CA TRP A 274 7.01 0.48 -21.02
C TRP A 274 6.91 0.96 -22.47
N THR A 275 7.08 2.25 -22.73
CA THR A 275 7.01 2.82 -24.08
C THR A 275 8.36 2.94 -24.78
N VAL A 276 9.46 2.53 -24.15
CA VAL A 276 10.83 2.63 -24.68
C VAL A 276 10.99 2.12 -26.12
N PRO A 277 10.45 0.95 -26.53
CA PRO A 277 10.59 0.49 -27.93
C PRO A 277 10.05 1.49 -28.96
N TRP A 278 8.92 2.14 -28.67
CA TRP A 278 8.33 3.15 -29.54
C TRP A 278 9.13 4.45 -29.54
N SER A 279 9.65 4.87 -28.39
CA SER A 279 10.55 6.03 -28.30
C SER A 279 11.82 5.82 -29.12
N ARG A 280 12.43 4.62 -29.03
CA ARG A 280 13.61 4.25 -29.83
C ARG A 280 13.32 4.27 -31.33
N ALA A 281 12.19 3.67 -31.75
CA ALA A 281 11.77 3.69 -33.15
C ALA A 281 11.55 5.11 -33.69
N ARG A 282 10.99 6.02 -32.88
CA ARG A 282 10.84 7.46 -33.25
C ARG A 282 12.16 8.18 -33.40
N SER A 283 13.15 7.82 -32.60
CA SER A 283 14.53 8.32 -32.71
C SER A 283 15.29 7.73 -33.91
N GLY A 284 14.64 6.87 -34.71
CA GLY A 284 15.23 6.25 -35.89
C GLY A 284 16.02 4.97 -35.61
N GLU A 285 15.99 4.45 -34.38
CA GLU A 285 16.61 3.16 -34.08
C GLU A 285 15.80 2.00 -34.70
N PRO A 286 16.46 0.95 -35.22
CA PRO A 286 15.77 -0.23 -35.71
C PRO A 286 15.15 -1.01 -34.54
N VAL A 287 13.82 -1.05 -34.50
CA VAL A 287 13.03 -1.83 -33.54
C VAL A 287 12.06 -2.68 -34.33
N THR A 288 11.89 -3.95 -33.97
CA THR A 288 10.94 -4.84 -34.63
C THR A 288 9.56 -4.79 -33.96
N VAL A 289 8.53 -5.17 -34.70
CA VAL A 289 7.18 -5.37 -34.15
C VAL A 289 7.21 -6.37 -32.99
N GLY A 290 7.94 -7.48 -33.15
CA GLY A 290 8.12 -8.51 -32.11
C GLY A 290 8.69 -7.98 -30.79
N GLU A 291 9.66 -7.05 -30.84
CA GLU A 291 10.20 -6.38 -29.64
C GLU A 291 9.15 -5.50 -28.96
N ALA A 292 8.39 -4.73 -29.75
CA ALA A 292 7.36 -3.84 -29.24
C ALA A 292 6.20 -4.60 -28.58
N VAL A 293 5.65 -5.62 -29.26
CA VAL A 293 4.54 -6.42 -28.71
C VAL A 293 4.99 -7.25 -27.51
N ARG A 294 6.25 -7.69 -27.45
CA ARG A 294 6.82 -8.30 -26.23
C ARG A 294 6.77 -7.35 -25.05
N ARG A 295 7.15 -6.08 -25.25
CA ARG A 295 7.08 -5.06 -24.20
C ARG A 295 5.64 -4.76 -23.80
N ARG A 296 4.72 -4.69 -24.77
CA ARG A 296 3.28 -4.45 -24.53
C ARG A 296 2.63 -5.58 -23.73
N ALA A 297 2.84 -6.83 -24.13
CA ALA A 297 2.35 -8.00 -23.41
C ALA A 297 2.87 -8.06 -21.97
N ALA A 298 4.16 -7.74 -21.74
CA ALA A 298 4.73 -7.67 -20.40
C ALA A 298 4.08 -6.57 -19.56
N ALA A 299 3.83 -5.38 -20.13
CA ALA A 299 3.15 -4.28 -19.43
C ALA A 299 1.71 -4.65 -19.03
N GLN A 300 0.98 -5.31 -19.94
CA GLN A 300 -0.38 -5.77 -19.66
C GLN A 300 -0.41 -6.87 -18.60
N LEU A 301 0.56 -7.79 -18.59
CA LEU A 301 0.71 -8.79 -17.52
C LEU A 301 1.10 -8.17 -16.18
N ASP A 302 1.90 -7.10 -16.18
CA ASP A 302 2.16 -6.31 -14.96
C ASP A 302 0.86 -5.68 -14.41
N SER A 303 0.08 -5.07 -15.30
CA SER A 303 -1.23 -4.47 -14.99
C SER A 303 -2.22 -5.50 -14.45
N LEU A 304 -2.31 -6.66 -15.11
CA LEU A 304 -3.12 -7.80 -14.65
C LEU A 304 -2.63 -8.32 -13.30
N GLY A 305 -1.32 -8.39 -13.07
CA GLY A 305 -0.75 -8.79 -11.79
C GLY A 305 -1.19 -7.88 -10.65
N ARG A 306 -1.11 -6.56 -10.87
CA ARG A 306 -1.58 -5.52 -9.94
C ARG A 306 -3.08 -5.65 -9.68
N PHE A 307 -3.89 -5.73 -10.74
CA PHE A 307 -5.33 -5.91 -10.66
C PHE A 307 -5.73 -7.16 -9.87
N LEU A 308 -5.14 -8.31 -10.19
CA LEU A 308 -5.45 -9.59 -9.51
C LEU A 308 -5.04 -9.57 -8.04
N ALA A 309 -3.97 -8.85 -7.69
CA ALA A 309 -3.57 -8.67 -6.30
C ALA A 309 -4.59 -7.82 -5.53
N VAL A 310 -5.04 -6.71 -6.11
CA VAL A 310 -6.10 -5.85 -5.54
C VAL A 310 -7.43 -6.61 -5.41
N ALA A 311 -7.73 -7.50 -6.36
CA ALA A 311 -8.89 -8.40 -6.31
C ALA A 311 -8.74 -9.56 -5.29
N GLY A 312 -7.63 -9.63 -4.54
CA GLY A 312 -7.40 -10.65 -3.53
C GLY A 312 -6.98 -12.03 -4.08
N TRP A 313 -6.60 -12.13 -5.35
CA TRP A 313 -6.21 -13.39 -5.99
C TRP A 313 -4.68 -13.53 -6.13
N ALA A 314 -4.01 -13.67 -4.99
CA ALA A 314 -2.54 -13.63 -4.87
C ALA A 314 -1.79 -14.62 -5.80
N ASP A 315 -2.29 -15.86 -5.94
CA ASP A 315 -1.66 -16.87 -6.81
C ASP A 315 -1.72 -16.49 -8.30
N ALA A 316 -2.85 -15.91 -8.74
CA ALA A 316 -3.00 -15.48 -10.12
C ALA A 316 -2.16 -14.23 -10.40
N ALA A 317 -2.10 -13.29 -9.44
CA ALA A 317 -1.19 -12.15 -9.50
C ALA A 317 0.27 -12.58 -9.63
N THR A 318 0.69 -13.55 -8.82
CA THR A 318 2.04 -14.13 -8.87
C THR A 318 2.32 -14.77 -10.22
N THR A 319 1.35 -15.52 -10.76
CA THR A 319 1.48 -16.13 -12.10
C THR A 319 1.63 -15.07 -13.18
N ALA A 320 0.85 -13.99 -13.14
CA ALA A 320 0.95 -12.89 -14.10
C ALA A 320 2.35 -12.24 -14.07
N ARG A 321 2.88 -11.96 -12.88
CA ARG A 321 4.23 -11.42 -12.69
C ARG A 321 5.32 -12.36 -13.20
N TRP A 322 5.17 -13.68 -13.04
CA TRP A 322 6.10 -14.66 -13.60
C TRP A 322 6.09 -14.66 -15.14
N LEU A 323 4.90 -14.60 -15.75
CA LEU A 323 4.78 -14.53 -17.21
C LEU A 323 5.36 -13.22 -17.76
N ARG A 324 5.17 -12.11 -17.05
CA ARG A 324 5.82 -10.82 -17.36
C ARG A 324 7.34 -10.95 -17.33
N ASP A 325 7.90 -11.51 -16.26
CA ASP A 325 9.34 -11.70 -16.12
C ASP A 325 9.89 -12.62 -17.22
N ASP A 326 9.19 -13.70 -17.56
CA ASP A 326 9.57 -14.63 -18.64
C ASP A 326 9.58 -13.94 -20.01
N LEU A 327 8.63 -13.03 -20.29
CA LEU A 327 8.62 -12.23 -21.52
C LEU A 327 9.81 -11.28 -21.60
N ILE A 328 10.09 -10.56 -20.50
CA ILE A 328 11.23 -9.63 -20.39
C ILE A 328 12.54 -10.39 -20.56
N ALA A 329 12.64 -11.61 -20.02
CA ALA A 329 13.80 -12.48 -20.16
C ALA A 329 13.96 -13.10 -21.57
N GLY A 330 13.06 -12.80 -22.52
CA GLY A 330 13.19 -13.28 -23.90
C GLY A 330 12.74 -14.72 -24.14
N THR A 331 11.85 -15.27 -23.29
CA THR A 331 11.34 -16.63 -23.47
C THR A 331 10.73 -16.80 -24.88
N PRO A 332 11.00 -17.94 -25.57
CA PRO A 332 10.50 -18.18 -26.93
C PRO A 332 8.98 -18.17 -27.05
N GLN A 333 8.50 -17.77 -28.24
CA GLN A 333 7.07 -17.57 -28.54
C GLN A 333 6.20 -18.79 -28.21
N GLU A 334 6.60 -19.98 -28.64
CA GLU A 334 5.80 -21.20 -28.45
C GLU A 334 5.57 -21.53 -26.96
N VAL A 335 6.60 -21.35 -26.14
CA VAL A 335 6.51 -21.55 -24.69
C VAL A 335 5.57 -20.52 -24.07
N MET A 336 5.69 -19.26 -24.49
CA MET A 336 4.85 -18.17 -23.98
C MET A 336 3.39 -18.33 -24.37
N ARG A 337 3.08 -18.66 -25.64
CA ARG A 337 1.72 -18.90 -26.14
C ARG A 337 0.99 -19.92 -25.27
N ARG A 338 1.62 -21.07 -24.99
CA ARG A 338 1.03 -22.12 -24.15
C ARG A 338 0.82 -21.69 -22.69
N ARG A 339 1.77 -20.98 -22.10
CA ARG A 339 1.68 -20.54 -20.70
C ARG A 339 0.62 -19.44 -20.52
N VAL A 340 0.63 -18.44 -21.38
CA VAL A 340 -0.34 -17.34 -21.41
C VAL A 340 -1.74 -17.84 -21.70
N GLY A 341 -1.93 -18.73 -22.69
CA GLY A 341 -3.25 -19.28 -23.01
C GLY A 341 -3.90 -19.98 -21.82
N ARG A 342 -3.13 -20.79 -21.06
CA ARG A 342 -3.63 -21.43 -19.83
C ARG A 342 -3.99 -20.41 -18.75
N PHE A 343 -3.15 -19.41 -18.55
CA PHE A 343 -3.40 -18.34 -17.57
C PHE A 343 -4.65 -17.54 -17.93
N ALA A 344 -4.76 -17.08 -19.18
CA ALA A 344 -5.91 -16.32 -19.68
C ALA A 344 -7.21 -17.11 -19.60
N HIS A 345 -7.18 -18.42 -19.90
CA HIS A 345 -8.35 -19.28 -19.74
C HIS A 345 -8.79 -19.40 -18.27
N ARG A 346 -7.84 -19.58 -17.34
CA ARG A 346 -8.12 -19.65 -15.89
C ARG A 346 -8.75 -18.36 -15.38
N VAL A 347 -8.18 -17.20 -15.72
CA VAL A 347 -8.67 -15.90 -15.26
C VAL A 347 -9.99 -15.53 -15.94
N GLY A 348 -10.09 -15.70 -17.27
CA GLY A 348 -11.26 -15.35 -18.06
C GLY A 348 -12.53 -16.13 -17.70
N ARG A 349 -12.37 -17.40 -17.25
CA ARG A 349 -13.47 -18.26 -16.80
C ARG A 349 -13.86 -18.11 -15.34
N SER A 350 -13.14 -17.30 -14.57
CA SER A 350 -13.45 -17.10 -13.16
C SER A 350 -14.80 -16.40 -13.01
N TRP A 351 -15.80 -17.15 -12.55
CA TRP A 351 -17.13 -16.62 -12.31
C TRP A 351 -17.15 -15.64 -11.14
N THR A 352 -16.42 -15.95 -10.06
CA THR A 352 -16.30 -15.08 -8.88
C THR A 352 -15.68 -13.73 -9.24
N LEU A 353 -14.58 -13.72 -10.00
CA LEU A 353 -13.94 -12.47 -10.40
C LEU A 353 -14.88 -11.62 -11.26
N ARG A 354 -15.54 -12.23 -12.24
CA ARG A 354 -16.54 -11.57 -13.08
C ARG A 354 -17.69 -11.00 -12.23
N TRP A 355 -18.20 -11.77 -11.27
CA TRP A 355 -19.31 -11.33 -10.43
C TRP A 355 -18.92 -10.14 -9.55
N LEU A 356 -17.73 -10.16 -8.94
CA LEU A 356 -17.22 -9.07 -8.11
C LEU A 356 -16.92 -7.77 -8.87
N THR A 357 -16.66 -7.85 -10.18
CA THR A 357 -16.15 -6.72 -10.97
C THR A 357 -17.15 -6.16 -11.97
N ARG A 358 -18.25 -6.88 -12.21
CA ARG A 358 -19.31 -6.44 -13.13
C ARG A 358 -20.00 -5.18 -12.61
N GLY A 359 -20.18 -4.21 -13.49
CA GLY A 359 -20.80 -2.92 -13.22
C GLY A 359 -19.87 -1.87 -12.62
N LEU A 360 -18.65 -2.22 -12.21
CA LEU A 360 -17.72 -1.28 -11.57
C LEU A 360 -17.03 -0.36 -12.59
N GLY A 361 -17.10 0.95 -12.36
CA GLY A 361 -16.40 1.97 -13.16
C GLY A 361 -16.65 1.82 -14.66
N ARG A 362 -17.93 1.81 -15.05
CA ARG A 362 -18.33 1.73 -16.46
C ARG A 362 -17.83 2.96 -17.22
N LEU A 363 -17.07 2.70 -18.28
CA LEU A 363 -16.59 3.70 -19.22
C LEU A 363 -17.06 3.29 -20.61
N ASP A 364 -18.16 3.89 -21.08
CA ASP A 364 -18.65 3.63 -22.43
C ASP A 364 -17.74 4.23 -23.50
N ALA A 365 -17.88 3.73 -24.73
CA ALA A 365 -17.01 4.12 -25.85
C ALA A 365 -17.13 5.60 -26.22
N ASP A 366 -18.32 6.21 -26.07
CA ASP A 366 -18.56 7.61 -26.41
C ASP A 366 -17.92 8.55 -25.38
N THR A 367 -18.06 8.25 -24.09
CA THR A 367 -17.41 8.96 -22.98
C THR A 367 -15.90 8.79 -23.05
N ALA A 368 -15.42 7.57 -23.33
CA ALA A 368 -14.00 7.30 -23.56
C ALA A 368 -13.45 8.15 -24.71
N ALA A 369 -14.14 8.15 -25.86
CA ALA A 369 -13.74 8.95 -27.02
C ALA A 369 -13.77 10.46 -26.72
N GLY A 370 -14.81 10.95 -26.04
CA GLY A 370 -14.93 12.35 -25.63
C GLY A 370 -13.82 12.80 -24.66
N ALA A 371 -13.32 11.89 -23.81
CA ALA A 371 -12.18 12.13 -22.93
C ALA A 371 -10.81 11.90 -23.60
N GLY A 372 -10.78 11.44 -24.86
CA GLY A 372 -9.55 11.11 -25.58
C GLY A 372 -8.88 9.81 -25.14
N VAL A 373 -9.61 8.92 -24.46
CA VAL A 373 -9.12 7.59 -24.08
C VAL A 373 -8.98 6.73 -25.34
N THR A 374 -7.85 6.04 -25.47
CA THR A 374 -7.56 5.14 -26.59
C THR A 374 -7.08 3.76 -26.09
N GLY A 375 -6.81 2.85 -27.02
CA GLY A 375 -6.21 1.55 -26.73
C GLY A 375 -7.09 0.60 -25.92
N PRO A 376 -6.53 -0.21 -25.00
CA PRO A 376 -7.26 -1.29 -24.35
C PRO A 376 -8.49 -0.81 -23.57
N ALA A 377 -8.38 0.33 -22.86
CA ALA A 377 -9.48 0.86 -22.07
C ALA A 377 -10.66 1.30 -22.95
N TRP A 378 -10.37 1.89 -24.12
CA TRP A 378 -11.39 2.27 -25.11
C TRP A 378 -12.00 1.05 -25.80
N ARG A 379 -11.17 0.09 -26.26
CA ARG A 379 -11.65 -1.15 -26.90
C ARG A 379 -12.56 -1.98 -26.00
N ALA A 380 -12.28 -2.00 -24.69
CA ALA A 380 -13.11 -2.70 -23.73
C ALA A 380 -14.54 -2.14 -23.67
N GLY A 381 -14.72 -0.81 -23.78
CA GLY A 381 -16.03 -0.15 -23.90
C GLY A 381 -17.02 -0.44 -22.76
N GLY A 382 -16.53 -0.70 -21.54
CA GLY A 382 -17.37 -1.22 -20.47
C GLY A 382 -16.80 -1.06 -19.05
N ASP A 383 -17.07 -2.05 -18.21
CA ASP A 383 -16.70 -2.03 -16.79
C ASP A 383 -15.33 -2.70 -16.53
N VAL A 384 -14.94 -2.83 -15.25
CA VAL A 384 -13.70 -3.51 -14.86
C VAL A 384 -13.57 -4.90 -15.50
N THR A 385 -14.67 -5.63 -15.64
CA THR A 385 -14.70 -6.98 -16.26
C THR A 385 -14.25 -6.93 -17.70
N ASP A 386 -14.79 -5.97 -18.45
CA ASP A 386 -14.50 -5.81 -19.87
C ASP A 386 -13.03 -5.40 -20.07
N ARG A 387 -12.52 -4.50 -19.21
CA ARG A 387 -11.12 -4.06 -19.25
C ARG A 387 -10.10 -5.18 -19.01
N TYR A 388 -10.25 -5.97 -17.94
CA TYR A 388 -9.28 -7.04 -17.69
C TYR A 388 -9.36 -8.13 -18.77
N ARG A 389 -10.55 -8.38 -19.34
CA ARG A 389 -10.72 -9.32 -20.46
C ARG A 389 -10.10 -8.82 -21.75
N GLN A 390 -10.16 -7.50 -22.00
CA GLN A 390 -9.45 -6.89 -23.11
C GLN A 390 -7.94 -7.08 -22.96
N TRP A 391 -7.37 -6.85 -21.77
CA TRP A 391 -5.94 -7.17 -21.54
C TRP A 391 -5.62 -8.64 -21.77
N LEU A 392 -6.47 -9.58 -21.36
CA LEU A 392 -6.24 -10.99 -21.64
C LEU A 392 -6.24 -11.30 -23.15
N ALA A 393 -7.13 -10.68 -23.92
CA ALA A 393 -7.18 -10.83 -25.36
C ALA A 393 -5.94 -10.22 -26.04
N ASP A 394 -5.58 -8.99 -25.66
CA ASP A 394 -4.42 -8.28 -26.20
C ASP A 394 -3.11 -9.04 -25.90
N VAL A 395 -2.92 -9.58 -24.69
CA VAL A 395 -1.72 -10.39 -24.37
C VAL A 395 -1.65 -11.65 -25.24
N ILE A 396 -2.77 -12.31 -25.53
CA ILE A 396 -2.80 -13.49 -26.41
C ILE A 396 -2.37 -13.11 -27.83
N GLU A 397 -2.87 -11.99 -28.34
CA GLU A 397 -2.54 -11.46 -29.66
C GLU A 397 -1.06 -11.04 -29.74
N ASP A 398 -0.58 -10.27 -28.76
CA ASP A 398 0.82 -9.81 -28.70
C ASP A 398 1.80 -10.97 -28.61
N VAL A 399 1.47 -11.99 -27.82
CA VAL A 399 2.29 -13.21 -27.71
C VAL A 399 2.28 -14.01 -29.02
N ALA A 400 1.29 -13.80 -29.89
CA ALA A 400 1.29 -14.38 -31.22
C ALA A 400 2.26 -13.69 -32.19
N GLY A 401 2.58 -12.42 -31.97
CA GLY A 401 3.47 -11.62 -32.82
C GLY A 401 4.92 -11.52 -32.34
N LEU A 402 5.37 -12.30 -31.36
CA LEU A 402 6.71 -12.16 -30.76
C LEU A 402 7.86 -12.40 -31.73
N ASP A 403 7.66 -13.26 -32.73
CA ASP A 403 8.65 -13.59 -33.75
C ASP A 403 8.54 -12.70 -35.00
N ASP A 404 7.71 -11.65 -34.97
CA ASP A 404 7.59 -10.69 -36.08
C ASP A 404 8.84 -9.80 -36.18
N GLY A 405 9.65 -10.07 -37.20
CA GLY A 405 10.87 -9.33 -37.51
C GLY A 405 10.67 -8.07 -38.36
N SER A 406 9.44 -7.71 -38.72
CA SER A 406 9.16 -6.50 -39.49
C SER A 406 9.52 -5.23 -38.69
N PRO A 407 9.95 -4.15 -39.35
CA PRO A 407 10.27 -2.89 -38.66
C PRO A 407 9.01 -2.27 -38.06
N LEU A 408 9.13 -1.75 -36.84
CA LEU A 408 8.05 -1.04 -36.15
C LEU A 408 7.79 0.31 -36.83
N ASP A 409 6.55 0.55 -37.25
CA ASP A 409 6.13 1.89 -37.66
C ASP A 409 5.77 2.73 -36.42
N PRO A 410 6.55 3.77 -36.08
CA PRO A 410 6.32 4.57 -34.88
C PRO A 410 5.05 5.43 -34.92
N THR A 411 4.44 5.60 -36.10
CA THR A 411 3.27 6.47 -36.31
C THR A 411 1.93 5.75 -36.16
N SER A 412 1.89 4.46 -36.45
CA SER A 412 0.68 3.63 -36.32
C SER A 412 0.66 2.76 -35.06
N ALA A 413 1.77 2.70 -34.32
CA ALA A 413 1.93 1.75 -33.23
C ALA A 413 1.30 2.22 -31.91
N GLU A 414 0.41 1.38 -31.38
CA GLU A 414 -0.25 1.56 -30.08
C GLU A 414 0.63 1.01 -28.94
N GLY A 415 0.84 1.82 -27.91
CA GLY A 415 1.53 1.42 -26.68
C GLY A 415 0.61 0.67 -25.70
N PRO A 416 1.09 0.34 -24.49
CA PRO A 416 0.32 -0.42 -23.51
C PRO A 416 -0.95 0.28 -23.01
N ARG A 417 -0.95 1.62 -22.94
CA ARG A 417 -2.07 2.42 -22.43
C ARG A 417 -2.92 3.05 -23.51
N GLY A 418 -2.47 3.01 -24.76
CA GLY A 418 -3.15 3.66 -25.88
C GLY A 418 -2.19 4.16 -26.94
N ARG A 419 -2.73 4.95 -27.86
CA ARG A 419 -1.96 5.51 -28.97
C ARG A 419 -0.94 6.52 -28.45
N LEU A 420 0.26 6.46 -29.00
CA LEU A 420 1.38 7.30 -28.61
C LEU A 420 1.60 8.47 -29.59
N ASP A 421 0.81 8.56 -30.67
CA ASP A 421 0.90 9.52 -31.76
C ASP A 421 0.36 10.92 -31.42
N GLY A 422 -0.45 11.01 -30.36
CA GLY A 422 -1.06 12.25 -29.91
C GLY A 422 -0.11 13.20 -29.17
N ARG A 423 -0.47 14.49 -29.13
CA ARG A 423 0.20 15.52 -28.31
C ARG A 423 0.06 15.26 -26.80
N ARG A 424 -0.85 14.38 -26.40
CA ARG A 424 -1.16 14.04 -25.03
C ARG A 424 -0.89 12.55 -24.80
N PRO A 425 -0.15 12.18 -23.74
CA PRO A 425 0.09 10.78 -23.41
C PRO A 425 -1.23 10.07 -23.04
N PRO A 426 -1.38 8.77 -23.38
CA PRO A 426 -2.63 8.05 -23.17
C PRO A 426 -3.03 7.97 -21.68
N SER A 427 -2.07 7.85 -20.76
CA SER A 427 -2.36 7.83 -19.33
C SER A 427 -2.97 9.12 -18.80
N ALA A 428 -2.80 10.26 -19.48
CA ALA A 428 -3.45 11.51 -19.07
C ALA A 428 -4.97 11.45 -19.24
N ALA A 429 -5.44 10.85 -20.34
CA ALA A 429 -6.88 10.64 -20.54
C ALA A 429 -7.45 9.64 -19.52
N LEU A 430 -6.67 8.61 -19.15
CA LEU A 430 -7.06 7.66 -18.10
C LEU A 430 -7.16 8.33 -16.72
N VAL A 431 -6.24 9.23 -16.39
CA VAL A 431 -6.27 10.02 -15.13
C VAL A 431 -7.49 10.94 -15.09
N ASP A 432 -7.82 11.61 -16.19
CA ASP A 432 -8.94 12.54 -16.27
C ASP A 432 -10.32 11.89 -16.03
N VAL A 433 -10.49 10.63 -16.43
CA VAL A 433 -11.77 9.93 -16.24
C VAL A 433 -11.93 9.36 -14.83
N LEU A 434 -10.86 9.23 -14.05
CA LEU A 434 -10.91 8.64 -12.71
C LEU A 434 -11.92 9.32 -11.77
N PRO A 435 -11.96 10.65 -11.61
CA PRO A 435 -12.92 11.30 -10.70
C PRO A 435 -14.37 10.88 -10.94
N GLY A 436 -14.78 10.84 -12.21
CA GLY A 436 -16.14 10.47 -12.60
C GLY A 436 -16.43 8.99 -12.39
N LEU A 437 -15.46 8.11 -12.65
CA LEU A 437 -15.62 6.66 -12.46
C LEU A 437 -15.62 6.24 -10.99
N LEU A 438 -14.94 7.00 -10.13
CA LEU A 438 -14.82 6.70 -8.71
C LEU A 438 -16.00 7.25 -7.89
N ALA A 439 -16.64 8.32 -8.34
CA ALA A 439 -17.82 8.86 -7.69
C ALA A 439 -18.96 7.82 -7.64
N GLY A 440 -19.48 7.57 -6.44
CA GLY A 440 -20.50 6.56 -6.16
C GLY A 440 -19.99 5.13 -6.01
N ALA A 441 -18.70 4.87 -6.20
CA ALA A 441 -18.11 3.56 -5.95
C ALA A 441 -17.81 3.35 -4.46
N GLU A 442 -17.95 2.11 -3.98
CA GLU A 442 -17.40 1.71 -2.68
C GLU A 442 -15.86 1.73 -2.71
N LEU A 443 -15.21 1.90 -1.56
CA LEU A 443 -13.76 2.05 -1.45
C LEU A 443 -12.98 0.86 -2.05
N ALA A 444 -13.47 -0.37 -1.87
CA ALA A 444 -12.88 -1.55 -2.50
C ALA A 444 -13.07 -1.52 -4.04
N GLY A 445 -14.27 -1.13 -4.49
CA GLY A 445 -14.57 -0.94 -5.91
C GLY A 445 -13.71 0.14 -6.56
N ALA A 446 -13.48 1.27 -5.88
CA ALA A 446 -12.60 2.34 -6.32
C ALA A 446 -11.17 1.84 -6.60
N ARG A 447 -10.62 1.00 -5.72
CA ARG A 447 -9.29 0.38 -5.93
C ARG A 447 -9.28 -0.54 -7.15
N LEU A 448 -10.33 -1.34 -7.36
CA LEU A 448 -10.46 -2.20 -8.54
C LEU A 448 -10.59 -1.40 -9.84
N ILE A 449 -11.33 -0.27 -9.81
CA ILE A 449 -11.46 0.64 -10.96
C ILE A 449 -10.09 1.19 -11.35
N VAL A 450 -9.34 1.74 -10.39
CA VAL A 450 -7.98 2.24 -10.63
C VAL A 450 -7.09 1.14 -11.17
N ALA A 451 -7.07 -0.04 -10.55
CA ALA A 451 -6.22 -1.15 -10.98
C ALA A 451 -6.59 -1.73 -12.35
N SER A 452 -7.82 -1.51 -12.83
CA SER A 452 -8.30 -1.94 -14.17
C SER A 452 -8.03 -0.95 -15.29
N LEU A 453 -7.70 0.30 -14.97
CA LEU A 453 -7.23 1.32 -15.93
C LEU A 453 -5.70 1.41 -15.87
N ASP A 454 -5.19 1.41 -14.64
CA ASP A 454 -3.79 1.36 -14.24
C ASP A 454 -2.94 2.43 -14.96
N PRO A 455 -3.31 3.73 -14.88
CA PRO A 455 -2.58 4.77 -15.60
C PRO A 455 -1.09 4.77 -15.27
N ASP A 456 -0.24 4.90 -16.27
CA ASP A 456 1.19 5.03 -16.07
C ASP A 456 1.57 6.51 -15.94
N VAL A 457 1.79 6.94 -14.70
CA VAL A 457 2.13 8.34 -14.38
C VAL A 457 3.47 8.74 -15.00
N ASP A 458 4.35 7.79 -15.30
CA ASP A 458 5.64 8.06 -15.95
C ASP A 458 5.45 8.59 -17.39
N GLU A 459 4.33 8.31 -18.04
CA GLU A 459 3.99 8.89 -19.35
C GLU A 459 3.69 10.40 -19.27
N LEU A 460 3.38 10.93 -18.07
CA LEU A 460 3.05 12.34 -17.86
C LEU A 460 4.28 13.22 -17.65
N ILE A 461 5.46 12.61 -17.47
CA ILE A 461 6.72 13.34 -17.36
C ILE A 461 7.00 14.01 -18.71
N PRO A 462 7.15 15.36 -18.74
CA PRO A 462 7.48 16.06 -19.97
C PRO A 462 8.80 15.51 -20.54
N GLN A 463 8.75 15.03 -21.78
CA GLN A 463 9.97 14.72 -22.52
C GLN A 463 10.69 16.03 -22.81
N PRO A 464 12.01 16.15 -22.56
CA PRO A 464 12.75 17.27 -23.09
C PRO A 464 12.58 17.24 -24.60
N ILE A 465 11.98 18.31 -25.15
CA ILE A 465 11.89 18.49 -26.60
C ILE A 465 13.33 18.54 -27.08
N GLY A 466 13.78 17.47 -27.73
CA GLY A 466 15.05 17.47 -28.43
C GLY A 466 15.03 18.66 -29.37
N SER A 467 15.93 19.61 -29.14
CA SER A 467 16.16 20.74 -30.02
C SER A 467 16.52 20.19 -31.40
N ALA A 468 15.51 20.10 -32.27
CA ALA A 468 15.70 20.12 -33.70
C ALA A 468 16.33 21.47 -34.03
N GLY A 469 17.64 21.47 -34.21
CA GLY A 469 18.41 22.56 -34.80
C GLY A 469 19.70 21.95 -35.32
N GLY A 470 20.07 22.10 -36.59
CA GLY A 470 19.49 22.80 -37.73
C GLY A 470 20.39 22.53 -38.92
#